data_AF-A0A939HU73-F1
#
_entry.id   AF-A0A939HU73-F1
#
_cell.length_a   1.000
_cell.length_b   1.000
_cell.length_c   1.000
_cell.angle_alpha   90.00
_cell.angle_beta   90.00
_cell.angle_gamma   90.00
#
_symmetry.space_group_name_H-M   'P 1'
#
loop_
_entity.id
_entity.type
_entity.pdbx_description
1 polymer ?
#
loop_
_entity_poly.entity_id
_entity_poly.type
_entity_poly.pdbx_seq_one_letter_code
_entity_poly.pdbx_strand_id
1 'polypeptide(L)'
;MTQIRSKLAADYASEGQLALKKTIGKLLADRVRAKLAAKKPATAPTTQEILGGETETDRAVAAWFLGPRGENVDLFSELVSVALNDHVFWRRNFHPSDPSPITESMKREPGYLDAVDLLKTEFYNLLAELKKSGPFASMRYQGHMTWDQTMPGMAGYFAAMLYNQNNVALEASPITTVLEVEASQDLCEMLGYRETTPKPWGHLTCGGSTANIEALWAARNLKFYPLSLRQGLTELDPP
;
A
#
# COMPACT_ATOMS: atom_id res chain seq x y z
N MET A 1 41.86 -5.53 31.39
CA MET A 1 40.74 -4.64 31.01
C MET A 1 40.11 -5.17 29.72
N THR A 2 39.38 -6.27 29.82
CA THR A 2 38.89 -6.98 28.63
C THR A 2 37.59 -7.71 28.97
N GLN A 3 36.49 -6.98 29.13
CA GLN A 3 35.13 -7.53 29.03
C GLN A 3 34.16 -6.42 28.62
N ILE A 4 34.04 -6.18 27.32
CA ILE A 4 32.92 -5.46 26.71
C ILE A 4 32.22 -6.47 25.79
N ARG A 5 30.91 -6.66 26.04
CA ARG A 5 29.91 -7.44 25.29
C ARG A 5 29.94 -8.97 25.45
N SER A 6 29.14 -9.47 26.39
CA SER A 6 28.45 -10.75 26.18
C SER A 6 27.40 -10.55 25.08
N LYS A 7 27.44 -11.39 24.06
CA LYS A 7 26.43 -11.43 22.99
C LYS A 7 25.11 -11.96 23.56
N LEU A 8 24.22 -11.08 23.99
CA LEU A 8 22.79 -11.34 23.89
C LEU A 8 22.42 -11.13 22.42
N ALA A 9 22.52 -12.19 21.62
CA ALA A 9 21.81 -12.21 20.36
C ALA A 9 20.32 -12.13 20.69
N ALA A 10 19.62 -11.10 20.19
CA ALA A 10 18.17 -11.06 20.29
C ALA A 10 17.61 -12.30 19.59
N ASP A 11 16.90 -13.13 20.33
CA ASP A 11 16.33 -14.37 19.83
C ASP A 11 15.08 -14.04 19.00
N TYR A 12 15.29 -13.79 17.71
CA TYR A 12 14.22 -13.54 16.75
C TYR A 12 13.42 -14.82 16.40
N ALA A 13 13.77 -15.98 16.97
CA ALA A 13 13.00 -17.22 16.88
C ALA A 13 11.93 -17.33 17.99
N SER A 14 11.51 -16.20 18.56
CA SER A 14 10.55 -16.17 19.66
C SER A 14 9.15 -16.63 19.22
N GLU A 15 8.49 -17.41 20.09
CA GLU A 15 7.09 -17.85 19.99
C GLU A 15 6.12 -16.70 19.63
N GLY A 16 6.49 -15.46 19.92
CA GLY A 16 5.76 -14.25 19.54
C GLY A 16 5.61 -14.05 18.03
N GLN A 17 6.63 -14.37 17.21
CA GLN A 17 6.54 -14.27 15.75
C GLN A 17 5.61 -15.35 15.17
N LEU A 18 5.64 -16.55 15.76
CA LEU A 18 4.74 -17.65 15.38
C LEU A 18 3.29 -17.35 15.80
N ALA A 19 3.09 -16.80 17.00
CA ALA A 19 1.79 -16.36 17.49
C ALA A 19 1.23 -15.19 16.65
N LEU A 20 2.09 -14.25 16.25
CA LEU A 20 1.72 -13.16 15.34
C LEU A 20 1.32 -13.72 13.96
N LYS A 21 2.12 -14.61 13.37
CA LYS A 21 1.77 -15.28 12.10
C LYS A 21 0.45 -16.05 12.19
N LYS A 22 0.18 -16.74 13.31
CA LYS A 22 -1.07 -17.45 13.54
C LYS A 22 -2.25 -16.50 13.72
N THR A 23 -2.06 -15.37 14.40
CA THR A 23 -3.09 -14.35 14.62
C THR A 23 -3.40 -13.58 13.33
N ILE A 24 -2.38 -13.24 12.54
CA ILE A 24 -2.53 -12.65 11.21
C ILE A 24 -3.20 -13.65 10.28
N GLY A 25 -2.76 -14.92 10.28
CA GLY A 25 -3.40 -15.98 9.50
C GLY A 25 -4.88 -16.17 9.87
N LYS A 26 -5.23 -16.00 11.15
CA LYS A 26 -6.62 -16.01 11.62
C LYS A 26 -7.39 -14.77 11.19
N LEU A 27 -6.81 -13.57 11.31
CA LEU A 27 -7.41 -12.31 10.83
C LEU A 27 -7.61 -12.31 9.31
N LEU A 28 -6.65 -12.83 8.56
CA LEU A 28 -6.74 -13.10 7.12
C LEU A 28 -7.88 -14.06 6.84
N ALA A 29 -7.90 -15.21 7.52
CA ALA A 29 -8.96 -16.19 7.33
C ALA A 29 -10.33 -15.61 7.69
N ASP A 30 -10.44 -14.78 8.73
CA ASP A 30 -11.70 -14.20 9.19
C ASP A 30 -12.18 -13.07 8.28
N ARG A 31 -11.28 -12.21 7.78
CA ARG A 31 -11.63 -11.18 6.77
C ARG A 31 -11.94 -11.80 5.41
N VAL A 32 -11.15 -12.77 4.97
CA VAL A 32 -11.41 -13.52 3.74
C VAL A 32 -12.70 -14.32 3.85
N ARG A 33 -12.98 -14.97 5.00
CA ARG A 33 -14.27 -15.62 5.26
C ARG A 33 -15.41 -14.62 5.33
N ALA A 34 -15.23 -13.44 5.91
CA ALA A 34 -16.25 -12.39 5.92
C ALA A 34 -16.54 -11.88 4.50
N LYS A 35 -15.50 -11.68 3.67
CA LYS A 35 -15.62 -11.28 2.25
C LYS A 35 -16.23 -12.40 1.39
N LEU A 36 -15.96 -13.67 1.69
CA LEU A 36 -16.55 -14.85 1.02
C LEU A 36 -17.97 -15.17 1.50
N ALA A 37 -18.27 -14.95 2.79
CA ALA A 37 -19.60 -15.16 3.38
C ALA A 37 -20.54 -14.01 3.08
N ALA A 38 -20.02 -12.81 2.79
CA ALA A 38 -20.75 -11.76 2.10
C ALA A 38 -21.14 -12.29 0.72
N LYS A 39 -22.37 -12.79 0.62
CA LYS A 39 -22.96 -13.32 -0.61
C LYS A 39 -23.02 -12.19 -1.64
N LYS A 40 -21.98 -12.06 -2.48
CA LYS A 40 -22.00 -11.17 -3.66
C LYS A 40 -23.25 -11.57 -4.46
N PRO A 41 -24.12 -10.63 -4.86
CA PRO A 41 -25.30 -10.96 -5.65
C PRO A 41 -24.88 -11.78 -6.88
N ALA A 42 -25.69 -12.80 -7.22
CA ALA A 42 -25.37 -13.80 -8.25
C ALA A 42 -25.11 -13.19 -9.65
N THR A 43 -25.57 -11.96 -9.84
CA THR A 43 -25.19 -11.05 -10.91
C THR A 43 -24.29 -9.96 -10.31
N ALA A 44 -23.05 -9.85 -10.80
CA ALA A 44 -22.29 -8.62 -10.57
C ALA A 44 -23.19 -7.47 -11.08
N PRO A 45 -23.55 -6.49 -10.23
CA PRO A 45 -24.38 -5.40 -10.69
C PRO A 45 -23.66 -4.78 -11.89
N THR A 46 -24.40 -4.60 -12.98
CA THR A 46 -23.83 -3.98 -14.19
C THR A 46 -23.26 -2.62 -13.81
N THR A 47 -22.24 -2.14 -14.53
CA THR A 47 -21.66 -0.81 -14.32
C THR A 47 -22.74 0.27 -14.24
N GLN A 48 -23.86 0.10 -14.96
CA GLN A 48 -25.04 0.96 -14.91
C GLN A 48 -25.88 0.84 -13.61
N GLU A 49 -25.98 -0.34 -13.00
CA GLU A 49 -26.71 -0.58 -11.74
C GLU A 49 -25.93 -0.14 -10.50
N ILE A 50 -24.59 -0.20 -10.53
CA ILE A 50 -23.73 0.35 -9.46
C ILE A 50 -23.76 1.88 -9.49
N LEU A 51 -23.88 2.45 -10.69
CA LEU A 51 -23.60 3.88 -10.93
C LEU A 51 -24.84 4.72 -11.27
N GLY A 52 -26.06 4.19 -11.19
CA GLY A 52 -27.28 5.02 -11.23
C GLY A 52 -27.62 5.67 -12.59
N GLY A 53 -27.19 5.07 -13.70
CA GLY A 53 -27.37 5.65 -15.05
C GLY A 53 -26.38 6.77 -15.39
N GLU A 54 -26.33 7.19 -16.67
CA GLU A 54 -25.25 8.04 -17.22
C GLU A 54 -25.07 9.42 -16.56
N THR A 55 -26.08 9.94 -15.86
CA THR A 55 -26.00 11.25 -15.18
C THR A 55 -25.61 11.13 -13.71
N GLU A 56 -25.92 10.00 -13.04
CA GLU A 56 -25.42 9.73 -11.69
C GLU A 56 -23.99 9.18 -11.74
N THR A 57 -23.61 8.47 -12.82
CA THR A 57 -22.22 8.03 -13.09
C THR A 57 -21.27 9.21 -13.14
N ASP A 58 -21.61 10.26 -13.89
CA ASP A 58 -20.76 11.45 -14.06
C ASP A 58 -20.58 12.20 -12.73
N ARG A 59 -21.62 12.22 -11.90
CA ARG A 59 -21.58 12.86 -10.58
C ARG A 59 -20.77 12.05 -9.56
N ALA A 60 -20.86 10.72 -9.59
CA ALA A 60 -20.07 9.85 -8.73
C ALA A 60 -18.56 9.95 -9.05
N VAL A 61 -18.21 9.96 -10.33
CA VAL A 61 -16.82 10.07 -10.78
C VAL A 61 -16.25 11.45 -10.45
N ALA A 62 -17.04 12.52 -10.58
CA ALA A 62 -16.61 13.86 -10.18
C ALA A 62 -16.19 13.96 -8.70
N ALA A 63 -16.79 13.15 -7.82
CA ALA A 63 -16.44 13.10 -6.40
C ALA A 63 -15.13 12.31 -6.11
N TRP A 64 -14.54 11.64 -7.09
CA TRP A 64 -13.32 10.84 -6.91
C TRP A 64 -12.04 11.59 -7.28
N PHE A 65 -12.12 12.80 -7.82
CA PHE A 65 -10.97 13.61 -8.22
C PHE A 65 -10.92 14.93 -7.45
N LEU A 66 -9.73 15.52 -7.32
CA LEU A 66 -9.60 16.84 -6.71
C LEU A 66 -10.24 17.92 -7.60
N GLY A 67 -10.11 17.73 -8.91
CA GLY A 67 -10.72 18.54 -9.94
C GLY A 67 -9.72 19.53 -10.57
N PRO A 68 -9.92 19.94 -11.83
CA PRO A 68 -8.98 20.80 -12.56
C PRO A 68 -8.69 22.14 -11.88
N ARG A 69 -9.58 22.61 -11.01
CA ARG A 69 -9.43 23.86 -10.24
C ARG A 69 -9.44 23.64 -8.73
N GLY A 70 -9.42 22.40 -8.26
CA GLY A 70 -9.53 22.06 -6.85
C GLY A 70 -10.94 22.20 -6.30
N GLU A 71 -11.95 21.89 -7.11
CA GLU A 71 -13.36 21.96 -6.74
C GLU A 71 -13.69 21.14 -5.47
N ASN A 72 -12.98 20.05 -5.23
CA ASN A 72 -13.17 19.16 -4.07
C ASN A 72 -12.11 19.34 -2.98
N VAL A 73 -11.46 20.51 -2.90
CA VAL A 73 -10.38 20.77 -1.93
C VAL A 73 -10.81 20.59 -0.48
N ASP A 74 -12.03 21.00 -0.12
CA ASP A 74 -12.53 20.92 1.25
C ASP A 74 -12.65 19.46 1.70
N LEU A 75 -13.23 18.62 0.85
CA LEU A 75 -13.34 17.17 1.08
C LEU A 75 -11.96 16.52 1.22
N PHE A 76 -11.03 16.83 0.30
CA PHE A 76 -9.69 16.25 0.37
C PHE A 76 -8.93 16.70 1.62
N SER A 77 -9.05 17.97 2.01
CA SER A 77 -8.42 18.51 3.21
C SER A 77 -8.98 17.86 4.48
N GLU A 78 -10.29 17.58 4.52
CA GLU A 78 -10.93 16.84 5.59
C GLU A 78 -10.35 15.42 5.70
N LEU A 79 -10.29 14.67 4.59
CA LEU A 79 -9.76 13.31 4.57
C LEU A 79 -8.30 13.24 5.07
N VAL A 80 -7.45 14.16 4.60
CA VAL A 80 -6.05 14.26 5.04
C VAL A 80 -5.95 14.59 6.53
N SER A 81 -6.79 15.51 7.01
CA SER A 81 -6.83 15.90 8.43
C SER A 81 -7.29 14.74 9.31
N VAL A 82 -8.32 14.00 8.89
CA VAL A 82 -8.81 12.81 9.60
C VAL A 82 -7.71 11.75 9.70
N ALA A 83 -7.04 11.43 8.58
CA ALA A 83 -5.95 10.46 8.58
C ALA A 83 -4.79 10.86 9.50
N LEU A 84 -4.40 12.13 9.49
CA LEU A 84 -3.35 12.65 10.36
C LEU A 84 -3.76 12.59 11.84
N ASN A 85 -4.96 13.05 12.16
CA ASN A 85 -5.46 13.12 13.54
C ASN A 85 -5.66 11.74 14.13
N ASP A 86 -6.19 10.79 13.36
CA ASP A 86 -6.36 9.39 13.79
C ASP A 86 -5.00 8.73 14.09
N HIS A 87 -4.01 8.93 13.20
CA HIS A 87 -2.67 8.41 13.45
C HIS A 87 -2.00 9.02 14.68
N VAL A 88 -2.13 10.34 14.88
CA VAL A 88 -1.62 11.02 16.07
C VAL A 88 -2.33 10.51 17.34
N PHE A 89 -3.64 10.30 17.27
CA PHE A 89 -4.42 9.73 18.37
C PHE A 89 -3.92 8.32 18.72
N TRP A 90 -3.69 7.47 17.72
CA TRP A 90 -3.14 6.13 17.94
C TRP A 90 -1.74 6.18 18.56
N ARG A 91 -0.82 7.03 18.05
CA ARG A 91 0.54 7.17 18.59
C ARG A 91 0.55 7.58 20.07
N ARG A 92 -0.36 8.46 20.48
CA ARG A 92 -0.47 8.90 21.89
C ARG A 92 -1.04 7.82 22.80
N ASN A 93 -1.93 6.97 22.29
CA ASN A 93 -2.64 5.97 23.09
C ASN A 93 -1.98 4.59 23.09
N PHE A 94 -1.00 4.32 22.22
CA PHE A 94 -0.32 3.02 22.17
C PHE A 94 0.39 2.71 23.51
N HIS A 95 1.07 3.72 24.08
CA HIS A 95 1.60 3.68 25.44
C HIS A 95 1.41 5.06 26.12
N PRO A 96 0.27 5.28 26.80
CA PRO A 96 -0.07 6.60 27.37
C PRO A 96 0.87 7.06 28.49
N SER A 97 1.61 6.13 29.11
CA SER A 97 2.56 6.41 30.18
C SER A 97 3.88 7.01 29.69
N ASP A 98 4.18 6.90 28.40
CA ASP A 98 5.48 7.31 27.87
C ASP A 98 5.59 8.84 27.81
N PRO A 99 6.68 9.44 28.30
CA PRO A 99 6.87 10.88 28.24
C PRO A 99 7.06 11.32 26.79
N SER A 100 6.56 12.51 26.45
CA SER A 100 6.79 13.11 25.12
C SER A 100 8.27 13.49 24.96
N PRO A 101 9.03 12.88 24.02
CA PRO A 101 10.45 13.18 23.85
C PRO A 101 10.71 14.60 23.35
N ILE A 102 9.77 15.16 22.60
CA ILE A 102 9.82 16.52 22.07
C ILE A 102 8.91 17.40 22.94
N THR A 103 9.52 18.22 23.80
CA THR A 103 8.80 19.09 24.74
C THR A 103 8.53 20.47 24.14
N GLU A 104 7.58 21.21 24.72
CA GLU A 104 7.30 22.60 24.32
C GLU A 104 8.47 23.56 24.61
N SER A 105 9.35 23.25 25.56
CA SER A 105 10.57 24.02 25.78
C SER A 105 11.56 23.84 24.63
N MET A 106 11.75 22.61 24.17
CA MET A 106 12.63 22.29 23.03
C MET A 106 12.19 23.00 21.75
N LYS A 107 10.87 23.14 21.53
CA LYS A 107 10.34 23.86 20.38
C LYS A 107 10.67 25.36 20.35
N ARG A 108 11.06 25.94 21.48
CA ARG A 108 11.44 27.35 21.62
C ARG A 108 12.95 27.56 21.56
N GLU A 109 13.73 26.49 21.52
CA GLU A 109 15.18 26.57 21.41
C GLU A 109 15.59 27.09 20.02
N PRO A 110 16.68 27.89 19.92
CA PRO A 110 17.10 28.49 18.66
C PRO A 110 17.37 27.43 17.59
N GLY A 111 18.00 26.31 17.95
CA GLY A 111 18.27 25.24 16.99
C GLY A 111 17.02 24.58 16.42
N TYR A 112 15.92 24.51 17.18
CA TYR A 112 14.64 24.00 16.67
C TYR A 112 13.99 25.01 15.72
N LEU A 113 14.01 26.30 16.07
CA LEU A 113 13.46 27.37 15.25
C LEU A 113 14.21 27.48 13.91
N ASP A 114 15.54 27.45 13.93
CA ASP A 114 16.38 27.47 12.72
C ASP A 114 16.06 26.27 11.80
N ALA A 115 15.86 25.08 12.39
CA ALA A 115 15.50 23.88 11.62
C ALA A 115 14.08 23.97 11.02
N VAL A 116 13.12 24.55 11.74
CA VAL A 116 11.75 24.78 11.22
C VAL A 116 11.75 25.79 10.08
N ASP A 117 12.54 26.86 10.20
CA ASP A 117 12.65 27.88 9.17
C ASP A 117 13.30 27.31 7.90
N LEU A 118 14.37 26.52 8.05
CA LEU A 118 14.98 25.80 6.93
C LEU A 118 13.97 24.84 6.26
N LEU A 119 13.28 24.02 7.07
CA LEU A 119 12.29 23.06 6.57
C LEU A 119 11.18 23.75 5.75
N LYS A 120 10.62 24.84 6.27
CA LYS A 120 9.56 25.59 5.59
C LYS A 120 10.08 26.23 4.31
N THR A 121 11.27 26.82 4.35
CA THR A 121 11.88 27.48 3.19
C THR A 121 12.10 26.47 2.06
N GLU A 122 12.75 25.35 2.34
CA GLU A 122 13.00 24.31 1.33
C GLU A 122 11.70 23.66 0.84
N PHE A 123 10.71 23.48 1.72
CA PHE A 123 9.41 22.96 1.31
C PHE A 123 8.68 23.92 0.36
N TYR A 124 8.68 25.23 0.62
CA TYR A 124 8.09 26.21 -0.30
C TYR A 124 8.86 26.32 -1.62
N ASN A 125 10.19 26.20 -1.58
CA ASN A 125 11.01 26.13 -2.78
C ASN A 125 10.62 24.90 -3.62
N LEU A 126 10.49 23.72 -2.99
CA LEU A 126 10.03 22.50 -3.66
C LEU A 126 8.65 22.70 -4.29
N LEU A 127 7.69 23.28 -3.57
CA LEU A 127 6.35 23.56 -4.12
C LEU A 127 6.40 24.53 -5.30
N ALA A 128 7.30 25.52 -5.28
CA ALA A 128 7.49 26.44 -6.40
C ALA A 128 8.10 25.73 -7.63
N GLU A 129 9.07 24.84 -7.44
CA GLU A 129 9.65 24.04 -8.51
C GLU A 129 8.63 23.06 -9.10
N LEU A 130 7.82 22.40 -8.27
CA LEU A 130 6.78 21.47 -8.74
C LEU A 130 5.75 22.15 -9.65
N LYS A 131 5.43 23.44 -9.44
CA LYS A 131 4.54 24.21 -10.32
C LYS A 131 5.07 24.38 -11.75
N LYS A 132 6.37 24.17 -11.99
CA LYS A 132 6.97 24.19 -13.34
C LYS A 132 6.72 22.88 -14.10
N SER A 133 6.13 21.88 -13.46
CA SER A 133 5.78 20.60 -14.07
C SER A 133 4.60 20.71 -15.04
N GLY A 134 4.37 19.66 -15.83
CA GLY A 134 3.22 19.59 -16.73
C GLY A 134 1.88 19.72 -15.98
N PRO A 135 0.94 20.57 -16.46
CA PRO A 135 -0.34 20.77 -15.78
C PRO A 135 -1.31 19.61 -16.07
N PHE A 136 -1.04 18.43 -15.51
CA PHE A 136 -1.80 17.20 -15.80
C PHE A 136 -3.25 17.21 -15.30
N ALA A 137 -3.58 18.04 -14.31
CA ALA A 137 -4.96 18.23 -13.87
C ALA A 137 -5.79 19.09 -14.84
N SER A 138 -5.15 19.80 -15.77
CA SER A 138 -5.86 20.66 -16.73
C SER A 138 -6.50 19.84 -17.84
N MET A 139 -7.78 20.11 -18.12
CA MET A 139 -8.49 19.53 -19.28
C MET A 139 -7.83 19.86 -20.64
N ARG A 140 -6.92 20.84 -20.67
CA ARG A 140 -6.14 21.20 -21.87
C ARG A 140 -4.99 20.22 -22.14
N TYR A 141 -4.56 19.44 -21.14
CA TYR A 141 -3.51 18.46 -21.30
C TYR A 141 -4.09 17.16 -21.87
N GLN A 142 -3.73 16.78 -23.09
CA GLN A 142 -4.20 15.57 -23.77
C GLN A 142 -3.04 14.81 -24.43
N GLY A 143 -1.87 14.83 -23.78
CA GLY A 143 -0.62 14.30 -24.33
C GLY A 143 -0.36 12.85 -23.97
N HIS A 144 0.35 12.62 -22.87
CA HIS A 144 0.73 11.29 -22.41
C HIS A 144 -0.34 10.65 -21.51
N MET A 145 -0.10 9.41 -21.07
CA MET A 145 -0.94 8.66 -20.13
C MET A 145 -0.85 9.22 -18.69
N THR A 146 -1.07 10.52 -18.54
CA THR A 146 -1.01 11.24 -17.28
C THR A 146 -2.22 12.13 -17.15
N TRP A 147 -2.94 11.95 -16.05
CA TRP A 147 -4.11 12.72 -15.66
C TRP A 147 -4.11 12.94 -14.15
N ASP A 148 -5.07 13.73 -13.66
CA ASP A 148 -5.31 13.89 -12.22
C ASP A 148 -5.51 12.53 -11.53
N GLN A 149 -4.97 12.41 -10.32
CA GLN A 149 -5.02 11.18 -9.54
C GLN A 149 -6.32 11.11 -8.75
N THR A 150 -6.78 9.89 -8.44
CA THR A 150 -8.01 9.72 -7.66
C THR A 150 -7.76 10.10 -6.20
N MET A 151 -8.68 10.88 -5.59
CA MET A 151 -8.64 11.26 -4.19
C MET A 151 -8.57 10.05 -3.24
N PRO A 152 -9.32 8.94 -3.44
CA PRO A 152 -9.14 7.74 -2.63
C PRO A 152 -7.73 7.17 -2.70
N GLY A 153 -7.09 7.18 -3.88
CA GLY A 153 -5.70 6.74 -4.05
C GLY A 153 -4.72 7.64 -3.30
N MET A 154 -4.85 8.96 -3.45
CA MET A 154 -4.01 9.94 -2.74
C MET A 154 -4.19 9.88 -1.21
N ALA A 155 -5.44 9.87 -0.74
CA ALA A 155 -5.77 9.84 0.69
C ALA A 155 -5.34 8.51 1.33
N GLY A 156 -5.59 7.38 0.66
CA GLY A 156 -5.14 6.07 1.12
C GLY A 156 -3.62 5.96 1.21
N TYR A 157 -2.90 6.48 0.21
CA TYR A 157 -1.45 6.51 0.22
C TYR A 157 -0.90 7.40 1.34
N PHE A 158 -1.46 8.60 1.52
CA PHE A 158 -1.08 9.50 2.61
C PHE A 158 -1.30 8.83 3.98
N ALA A 159 -2.47 8.23 4.20
CA ALA A 159 -2.79 7.55 5.46
C ALA A 159 -1.83 6.38 5.74
N ALA A 160 -1.54 5.55 4.74
CA ALA A 160 -0.62 4.41 4.89
C ALA A 160 0.84 4.85 5.07
N MET A 161 1.27 5.94 4.42
CA MET A 161 2.63 6.49 4.52
C MET A 161 3.00 6.84 5.97
N LEU A 162 2.04 7.29 6.77
CA LEU A 162 2.24 7.61 8.18
C LEU A 162 2.70 6.42 9.03
N TYR A 163 2.37 5.20 8.62
CA TYR A 163 2.78 3.94 9.28
C TYR A 163 4.07 3.35 8.71
N ASN A 164 4.49 3.77 7.50
CA ASN A 164 5.73 3.35 6.85
C ASN A 164 5.95 1.82 6.86
N GLN A 165 4.91 1.04 6.52
CA GLN A 165 4.96 -0.42 6.54
C GLN A 165 5.80 -0.97 5.36
N ASN A 166 6.53 -2.06 5.61
CA ASN A 166 7.36 -2.72 4.61
C ASN A 166 6.76 -4.07 4.20
N ASN A 167 6.10 -4.11 3.04
CA ASN A 167 5.39 -5.29 2.52
C ASN A 167 6.26 -6.52 2.18
N VAL A 168 7.59 -6.38 2.17
CA VAL A 168 8.51 -7.51 1.95
C VAL A 168 8.48 -8.49 3.13
N ALA A 169 8.28 -7.99 4.34
CA ALA A 169 8.29 -8.79 5.57
C ALA A 169 6.96 -8.63 6.31
N LEU A 170 6.21 -9.73 6.45
CA LEU A 170 4.88 -9.76 7.07
C LEU A 170 4.85 -9.20 8.50
N GLU A 171 5.94 -9.32 9.25
CA GLU A 171 6.06 -8.75 10.60
C GLU A 171 6.11 -7.22 10.62
N ALA A 172 6.64 -6.60 9.56
CA ALA A 172 6.74 -5.16 9.40
C ALA A 172 5.52 -4.54 8.72
N SER A 173 4.60 -5.37 8.19
CA SER A 173 3.46 -4.96 7.37
C SER A 173 2.23 -5.87 7.50
N PRO A 174 1.80 -6.23 8.71
CA PRO A 174 0.81 -7.27 8.91
C PRO A 174 -0.56 -6.95 8.30
N ILE A 175 -0.88 -5.66 8.10
CA ILE A 175 -2.14 -5.21 7.50
C ILE A 175 -1.94 -4.87 6.03
N THR A 176 -0.89 -4.13 5.67
CA THR A 176 -0.70 -3.72 4.27
C THR A 176 -0.33 -4.88 3.35
N THR A 177 0.30 -5.96 3.84
CA THR A 177 0.46 -7.20 3.06
C THR A 177 -0.88 -7.87 2.78
N VAL A 178 -1.83 -7.82 3.72
CA VAL A 178 -3.18 -8.38 3.51
C VAL A 178 -3.94 -7.57 2.47
N LEU A 179 -3.87 -6.24 2.57
CA LEU A 179 -4.49 -5.33 1.60
C LEU A 179 -3.91 -5.52 0.20
N GLU A 180 -2.61 -5.78 0.07
CA GLU A 180 -1.98 -6.09 -1.22
C GLU A 180 -2.51 -7.39 -1.83
N VAL A 181 -2.68 -8.43 -1.00
CA VAL A 181 -3.27 -9.70 -1.45
C VAL A 181 -4.73 -9.52 -1.88
N GLU A 182 -5.50 -8.71 -1.16
CA GLU A 182 -6.89 -8.37 -1.53
C GLU A 182 -6.94 -7.59 -2.85
N ALA A 183 -6.10 -6.56 -3.01
CA ALA A 183 -6.00 -5.79 -4.24
C ALA A 183 -5.61 -6.67 -5.45
N SER A 184 -4.69 -7.61 -5.23
CA SER A 184 -4.27 -8.56 -6.27
C SER A 184 -5.39 -9.53 -6.66
N GLN A 185 -6.20 -9.98 -5.70
CA GLN A 185 -7.39 -10.79 -5.99
C GLN A 185 -8.43 -10.02 -6.78
N ASP A 186 -8.67 -8.76 -6.44
CA ASP A 186 -9.60 -7.90 -7.17
C ASP A 186 -9.12 -7.69 -8.63
N LEU A 187 -7.81 -7.54 -8.85
CA LEU A 187 -7.21 -7.51 -10.21
C LEU A 187 -7.37 -8.82 -10.97
N CYS A 188 -7.17 -9.97 -10.30
CA CYS A 188 -7.39 -11.28 -10.93
C CYS A 188 -8.86 -11.47 -11.34
N GLU A 189 -9.81 -11.07 -10.48
CA GLU A 189 -11.25 -11.11 -10.78
C GLU A 189 -11.60 -10.21 -11.97
N MET A 190 -11.04 -8.99 -12.00
CA MET A 190 -11.23 -8.02 -13.09
C MET A 190 -10.74 -8.57 -14.44
N LEU A 191 -9.59 -9.26 -14.46
CA LEU A 191 -9.04 -9.89 -15.67
C LEU A 191 -9.75 -11.19 -16.06
N GLY A 192 -10.69 -11.68 -15.25
CA GLY A 192 -11.46 -12.88 -15.54
C GLY A 192 -10.79 -14.19 -15.11
N TYR A 193 -9.72 -14.14 -14.30
CA TYR A 193 -9.13 -15.33 -13.70
C TYR A 193 -10.05 -15.88 -12.60
N ARG A 194 -11.03 -16.68 -12.98
CA ARG A 194 -12.08 -17.24 -12.11
C ARG A 194 -11.82 -18.69 -11.68
N GLU A 195 -10.79 -19.32 -12.23
CA GLU A 195 -10.46 -20.70 -11.90
C GLU A 195 -10.01 -20.81 -10.45
N THR A 196 -10.59 -21.76 -9.71
CA THR A 196 -10.19 -22.04 -8.33
C THR A 196 -8.98 -22.99 -8.27
N THR A 197 -8.66 -23.64 -9.40
CA THR A 197 -7.62 -24.66 -9.49
C THR A 197 -6.93 -24.59 -10.87
N PRO A 198 -5.73 -23.99 -10.97
CA PRO A 198 -4.95 -23.36 -9.91
C PRO A 198 -5.59 -22.04 -9.43
N LYS A 199 -5.49 -21.75 -8.12
CA LYS A 199 -5.94 -20.47 -7.58
C LYS A 199 -5.06 -19.34 -8.14
N PRO A 200 -5.62 -18.31 -8.78
CA PRO A 200 -4.84 -17.19 -9.28
C PRO A 200 -4.20 -16.43 -8.12
N TRP A 201 -3.00 -15.92 -8.37
CA TRP A 201 -2.24 -15.14 -7.42
C TRP A 201 -1.52 -14.02 -8.18
N GLY A 202 -1.37 -12.88 -7.51
CA GLY A 202 -0.62 -11.73 -7.98
C GLY A 202 -0.11 -10.92 -6.80
N HIS A 203 0.71 -9.93 -7.10
CA HIS A 203 1.21 -8.93 -6.17
C HIS A 203 1.43 -7.60 -6.89
N LEU A 204 1.67 -6.53 -6.13
CA LEU A 204 1.99 -5.23 -6.71
C LEU A 204 3.49 -5.16 -7.01
N THR A 205 3.82 -4.54 -8.14
CA THR A 205 5.20 -4.26 -8.57
C THR A 205 5.42 -2.75 -8.61
N CYS A 206 6.67 -2.30 -8.74
CA CYS A 206 6.96 -0.88 -8.88
C CYS A 206 6.50 -0.27 -10.22
N GLY A 207 6.06 -1.09 -11.17
CA GLY A 207 5.53 -0.65 -12.45
C GLY A 207 5.47 -1.77 -13.50
N GLY A 208 4.88 -1.45 -14.66
CA GLY A 208 4.64 -2.44 -15.72
C GLY A 208 5.91 -3.09 -16.28
N SER A 209 7.04 -2.37 -16.32
CA SER A 209 8.32 -2.92 -16.79
C SER A 209 8.80 -4.07 -15.90
N THR A 210 8.73 -3.91 -14.59
CA THR A 210 9.13 -4.94 -13.62
C THR A 210 8.18 -6.14 -13.67
N ALA A 211 6.87 -5.89 -13.75
CA ALA A 211 5.88 -6.95 -13.95
C ALA A 211 6.16 -7.80 -15.21
N ASN A 212 6.52 -7.16 -16.32
CA ASN A 212 6.87 -7.87 -17.56
C ASN A 212 8.16 -8.69 -17.41
N ILE A 213 9.17 -8.18 -16.71
CA ILE A 213 10.42 -8.90 -16.45
C ILE A 213 10.16 -10.11 -15.55
N GLU A 214 9.35 -9.98 -14.51
CA GLU A 214 8.97 -11.07 -13.62
C GLU A 214 8.16 -12.14 -14.36
N ALA A 215 7.23 -11.75 -15.23
CA ALA A 215 6.49 -12.67 -16.08
C ALA A 215 7.42 -13.46 -17.02
N LEU A 216 8.39 -12.78 -17.65
CA LEU A 216 9.38 -13.44 -18.49
C LEU A 216 10.28 -14.38 -17.69
N TRP A 217 10.66 -13.97 -16.47
CA TRP A 217 11.45 -14.79 -15.56
C TRP A 217 10.72 -16.08 -15.18
N ALA A 218 9.43 -15.98 -14.82
CA ALA A 218 8.58 -17.13 -14.53
C ALA A 218 8.45 -18.06 -15.75
N ALA A 219 8.16 -17.51 -16.94
CA ALA A 219 8.04 -18.29 -18.17
C ALA A 219 9.35 -18.99 -18.56
N ARG A 220 10.49 -18.30 -18.43
CA ARG A 220 11.82 -18.86 -18.69
C ARG A 220 12.10 -20.02 -17.74
N ASN A 221 11.89 -19.86 -16.44
CA ASN A 221 12.17 -20.90 -15.46
C ASN A 221 11.24 -22.12 -15.66
N LEU A 222 9.96 -21.88 -15.95
CA LEU A 222 8.99 -22.93 -16.25
C LEU A 222 9.41 -23.77 -17.46
N LYS A 223 9.98 -23.14 -18.50
CA LYS A 223 10.44 -23.84 -19.72
C LYS A 223 11.55 -24.86 -19.43
N PHE A 224 12.46 -24.54 -18.52
CA PHE A 224 13.59 -25.41 -18.16
C PHE A 224 13.28 -26.37 -17.00
N TYR A 225 12.22 -26.12 -16.24
CA TYR A 225 11.86 -26.91 -15.06
C TYR A 225 11.72 -28.43 -15.34
N PRO A 226 11.06 -28.90 -16.42
CA PRO A 226 10.96 -30.33 -16.71
C PRO A 226 12.31 -31.00 -17.01
N LEU A 227 13.25 -30.27 -17.63
CA LEU A 227 14.59 -30.79 -17.92
C LEU A 227 15.39 -30.94 -16.63
N SER A 228 15.36 -29.92 -15.77
CA SER A 228 15.99 -29.97 -14.45
C SER A 228 15.38 -31.06 -13.57
N LEU A 229 14.06 -31.26 -13.62
CA LEU A 229 13.39 -32.33 -12.88
C LEU A 229 13.84 -33.72 -13.38
N ARG A 230 13.87 -33.94 -14.70
CA ARG A 230 14.38 -35.20 -15.29
C ARG A 230 15.82 -35.46 -14.86
N GLN A 231 16.67 -34.45 -14.92
CA GLN A 231 18.07 -34.56 -14.52
C GLN A 231 18.19 -34.94 -13.04
N GLY A 232 17.48 -34.23 -12.14
CA GLY A 232 17.50 -34.54 -10.71
C GLY A 232 17.01 -35.94 -10.38
N LEU A 233 15.99 -36.46 -11.08
CA LEU A 233 15.52 -37.83 -10.91
C LEU A 233 16.55 -38.87 -11.40
N THR A 234 17.25 -38.61 -12.49
CA THR A 234 18.27 -39.52 -13.03
C THR A 234 19.52 -39.58 -12.15
N GLU A 235 19.85 -38.47 -11.46
CA GLU A 235 20.95 -38.41 -10.50
C GLU A 235 20.62 -39.13 -9.17
N LEU A 236 19.34 -39.20 -8.79
CA LEU A 236 18.86 -39.89 -7.58
C LEU A 236 18.76 -41.41 -7.74
N ASP A 237 18.47 -41.90 -8.96
CA ASP A 237 18.41 -43.33 -9.30
C ASP A 237 19.22 -43.57 -10.60
N PRO A 238 20.56 -43.65 -10.51
CA PRO A 238 21.38 -43.95 -11.68
C PRO A 238 21.09 -45.37 -12.17
N PRO A 239 21.09 -45.61 -13.49
CA PRO A 239 20.88 -46.94 -14.07
C PRO A 239 21.97 -47.95 -13.68
#